data_AF-A0A3S1TRT9-F1
#
_entry.id   AF-A0A3S1TRT9-F1
#
_cell.length_a   1.000
_cell.length_b   1.000
_cell.length_c   1.000
_cell.angle_alpha   90.00
_cell.angle_beta   90.00
_cell.angle_gamma   90.00
#
_symmetry.space_group_name_H-M   'P 1'
#
loop_
_entity.id
_entity.type
_entity.pdbx_description
1 polymer ?
#
loop_
_entity_poly.entity_id
_entity_poly.type
_entity_poly.pdbx_seq_one_letter_code
_entity_poly.pdbx_strand_id
1 'polypeptide(L)'
;IVLWFSVTASVMSLLSLPFGWQALTPLQAALLVAAGFCGGLGQILMTAAYRHAEASVVAPFEYTSMILGLVVGYLVFGDVATLHMLVGGLIVVAAGIFIIWRERQLGLERTRTRKASLPEG
;
A
#
# COMPACT_ATOMS: atom_id res chain seq x y z
N ILE A 1 -17.48 -4.44 4.38
CA ILE A 1 -16.38 -5.32 3.90
C ILE A 1 -15.27 -5.39 4.93
N VAL A 2 -14.56 -4.29 5.24
CA VAL A 2 -13.42 -4.26 6.19
C VAL A 2 -13.77 -4.82 7.56
N LEU A 3 -14.87 -4.36 8.17
CA LEU A 3 -15.30 -4.82 9.51
C LEU A 3 -15.59 -6.33 9.54
N TRP A 4 -16.26 -6.83 8.50
CA TRP A 4 -16.58 -8.25 8.36
C TRP A 4 -15.31 -9.09 8.17
N PHE A 5 -14.40 -8.64 7.30
CA PHE A 5 -13.10 -9.28 7.08
C PHE A 5 -12.28 -9.35 8.37
N SER A 6 -12.16 -8.24 9.11
CA SER A 6 -11.42 -8.18 10.37
C SER A 6 -12.01 -9.08 11.45
N VAL A 7 -13.34 -9.18 11.55
CA VAL A 7 -14.01 -10.09 12.49
C VAL A 7 -13.73 -11.54 12.12
N THR A 8 -13.90 -11.93 10.87
CA THR A 8 -13.56 -13.30 10.43
C THR A 8 -12.10 -13.65 10.61
N ALA A 9 -11.19 -12.73 10.28
CA ALA A 9 -9.76 -12.95 10.45
C ALA A 9 -9.39 -13.12 11.94
N SER A 10 -10.00 -12.32 12.82
CA SER A 10 -9.78 -12.44 14.27
C SER A 10 -10.32 -13.76 14.83
N VAL A 11 -11.51 -14.19 14.41
CA VAL A 11 -12.10 -15.47 14.85
C VAL A 11 -11.29 -16.66 14.32
N MET A 12 -10.86 -16.62 13.06
CA MET A 12 -9.98 -17.63 12.46
C MET A 12 -8.60 -17.65 13.14
N SER A 13 -8.05 -16.49 13.51
CA SER A 13 -6.81 -16.40 14.28
C SER A 13 -6.98 -16.99 15.68
N LEU A 14 -8.14 -16.84 16.31
CA LEU A 14 -8.43 -17.45 17.61
C LEU A 14 -8.44 -18.99 17.53
N LEU A 15 -8.88 -19.56 16.41
CA LEU A 15 -8.81 -21.01 16.16
C LEU A 15 -7.36 -21.52 16.09
N SER A 16 -6.36 -20.65 15.95
CA SER A 16 -4.94 -21.03 16.01
C SER A 16 -4.36 -21.11 17.44
N LEU A 17 -5.15 -20.78 18.46
CA LEU A 17 -4.77 -20.89 19.88
C LEU A 17 -4.14 -22.25 20.29
N PRO A 18 -4.65 -23.43 19.85
CA PRO A 18 -4.09 -24.71 20.28
C PRO A 18 -2.70 -25.00 19.69
N PHE A 19 -2.18 -24.20 18.76
CA PHE A 19 -0.88 -24.43 18.10
C PHE A 19 0.33 -23.87 18.88
N GLY A 20 0.19 -23.52 20.16
CA GLY A 20 1.31 -23.17 21.03
C GLY A 20 1.77 -21.72 20.91
N TRP A 21 0.87 -20.77 21.18
CA TRP A 21 1.22 -19.34 21.19
C TRP A 21 2.32 -19.03 22.22
N GLN A 22 3.37 -18.34 21.78
CA GLN A 22 4.37 -17.79 22.69
C GLN A 22 3.78 -16.61 23.47
N ALA A 23 4.12 -16.50 24.75
CA ALA A 23 3.68 -15.39 25.57
C ALA A 23 4.27 -14.08 25.02
N LEU A 24 3.38 -13.19 24.56
CA LEU A 24 3.77 -11.87 24.06
C LEU A 24 4.36 -11.02 25.19
N THR A 25 5.51 -10.41 24.94
CA THR A 25 6.02 -9.37 25.83
C THR A 25 5.11 -8.13 25.78
N PRO A 26 5.04 -7.32 26.86
CA PRO A 26 4.22 -6.10 26.87
C PRO A 26 4.57 -5.12 25.74
N LEU A 27 5.84 -5.07 25.33
CA LEU A 27 6.30 -4.27 24.20
C LEU A 27 5.72 -4.78 22.87
N GLN A 28 5.76 -6.10 22.63
CA GLN A 28 5.17 -6.70 21.42
C GLN A 28 3.66 -6.48 21.37
N ALA A 29 2.96 -6.57 22.51
CA ALA A 29 1.54 -6.28 22.60
C ALA A 29 1.23 -4.81 22.23
N ALA A 30 2.01 -3.86 22.77
CA ALA A 30 1.87 -2.45 22.42
C ALA A 30 2.12 -2.18 20.94
N LEU A 31 3.15 -2.80 20.35
CA LEU A 31 3.46 -2.70 18.92
C LEU A 31 2.34 -3.29 18.04
N LEU A 32 1.75 -4.43 18.43
CA LEU A 32 0.62 -5.03 17.71
C LEU A 32 -0.60 -4.09 17.72
N VAL A 33 -0.92 -3.50 18.87
CA VAL A 33 -2.03 -2.55 19.01
C VAL A 33 -1.77 -1.30 18.16
N ALA A 34 -0.55 -0.75 18.21
CA ALA A 34 -0.17 0.41 17.40
C ALA A 34 -0.25 0.11 15.90
N ALA A 35 0.24 -1.04 15.45
CA ALA A 35 0.16 -1.47 14.06
C ALA A 35 -1.30 -1.65 13.60
N GLY A 36 -2.14 -2.28 14.42
CA GLY A 36 -3.57 -2.42 14.15
C GLY A 36 -4.28 -1.06 14.06
N PHE A 37 -3.96 -0.13 14.96
CA PHE A 37 -4.50 1.23 14.94
C PHE A 37 -4.07 2.00 13.69
N CYS A 38 -2.78 2.03 13.36
CA CYS A 38 -2.26 2.69 12.17
C CYS A 38 -2.83 2.09 10.87
N GLY A 39 -2.89 0.76 10.77
CA GLY A 39 -3.47 0.07 9.63
C GLY A 39 -4.97 0.33 9.46
N GLY A 40 -5.73 0.23 10.55
CA GLY A 40 -7.17 0.53 10.54
C GLY A 40 -7.46 1.99 10.19
N LEU A 41 -6.70 2.93 10.76
CA LEU A 41 -6.81 4.35 10.44
C LEU A 41 -6.47 4.61 8.96
N GLY A 42 -5.38 4.04 8.45
CA GLY A 42 -4.99 4.13 7.05
C GLY A 42 -6.08 3.60 6.10
N GLN A 43 -6.75 2.51 6.47
CA GLN A 43 -7.83 1.94 5.68
C GLN A 43 -9.10 2.80 5.68
N ILE A 44 -9.43 3.46 6.80
CA ILE A 44 -10.53 4.43 6.88
C ILE A 44 -10.22 5.66 6.01
N LEU A 45 -9.01 6.21 6.12
CA LEU A 45 -8.52 7.33 5.32
C LEU A 45 -8.58 7.01 3.83
N MET A 46 -8.13 5.82 3.43
CA MET A 46 -8.18 5.39 2.04
C MET A 46 -9.62 5.29 1.52
N THR A 47 -10.51 4.71 2.34
CA THR A 47 -11.94 4.63 2.02
C THR A 47 -12.56 6.03 1.87
N ALA A 48 -12.16 6.98 2.71
CA ALA A 48 -12.59 8.38 2.62
C ALA A 48 -12.01 9.10 1.39
N ALA A 49 -10.75 8.84 1.04
CA ALA A 49 -10.10 9.40 -0.14
C ALA A 49 -10.81 9.00 -1.43
N TYR A 50 -11.17 7.72 -1.57
CA TYR A 50 -11.97 7.23 -2.69
C TYR A 50 -13.37 7.84 -2.77
N ARG A 51 -13.89 8.38 -1.66
CA ARG A 51 -15.19 9.07 -1.63
C ARG A 51 -15.09 10.53 -2.10
N HIS A 52 -13.90 11.13 -2.13
CA HIS A 52 -13.72 12.56 -2.38
C HIS A 52 -12.88 12.87 -3.63
N ALA A 53 -12.15 11.89 -4.17
CA ALA A 53 -11.38 12.00 -5.40
C ALA A 53 -11.75 10.88 -6.39
N GLU A 54 -11.77 11.19 -7.68
CA GLU A 54 -11.94 10.19 -8.73
C GLU A 54 -10.82 9.14 -8.65
N ALA A 55 -11.17 7.86 -8.85
CA ALA A 55 -10.22 6.75 -8.78
C ALA A 55 -8.96 6.94 -9.65
N SER A 56 -9.06 7.75 -10.73
CA SER A 56 -7.92 8.11 -11.58
C SER A 56 -6.83 8.93 -10.86
N VAL A 57 -7.16 9.66 -9.79
CA VAL A 57 -6.20 10.48 -9.02
C VAL A 57 -5.63 9.70 -7.84
N VAL A 58 -6.37 8.71 -7.34
CA VAL A 58 -5.95 7.87 -6.20
C VAL A 58 -5.04 6.72 -6.66
N ALA A 59 -5.22 6.20 -7.87
CA ALA A 59 -4.43 5.08 -8.40
C ALA A 59 -2.90 5.30 -8.33
N PRO A 60 -2.32 6.45 -8.73
CA PRO A 60 -0.88 6.72 -8.60
C PRO A 60 -0.37 6.73 -7.15
N PHE A 61 -1.23 7.14 -6.21
CA PHE A 61 -0.90 7.23 -4.79
C PHE A 61 -0.80 5.85 -4.12
N GLU A 62 -1.66 4.92 -4.55
CA GLU A 62 -1.65 3.54 -4.07
C GLU A 62 -0.35 2.82 -4.46
N TYR A 63 0.13 3.01 -5.70
CA TYR A 63 1.42 2.49 -6.14
C TYR A 63 2.61 3.12 -5.41
N THR A 64 2.56 4.43 -5.18
CA THR A 64 3.62 5.14 -4.41
C THR A 64 3.69 4.64 -2.97
N SER A 65 2.54 4.40 -2.35
CA SER A 65 2.46 3.81 -1.00
C SER A 65 3.08 2.42 -0.94
N MET A 66 2.93 1.63 -2.01
CA MET A 66 3.54 0.30 -2.15
C MET A 66 5.08 0.37 -2.15
N ILE A 67 5.65 1.34 -2.89
CA ILE A 67 7.11 1.57 -2.92
C ILE A 67 7.63 2.05 -1.56
N LEU A 68 6.92 2.99 -0.93
CA LEU A 68 7.28 3.48 0.41
C LEU A 68 7.22 2.34 1.45
N GLY A 69 6.23 1.47 1.37
CA GLY A 69 6.12 0.28 2.21
C GLY A 69 7.36 -0.63 2.09
N LEU A 70 7.87 -0.82 0.88
CA LEU A 70 9.11 -1.57 0.67
C LEU A 70 10.32 -0.90 1.33
N VAL A 71 10.48 0.42 1.14
CA VAL A 71 11.61 1.18 1.69
C VAL A 71 11.58 1.18 3.22
N VAL A 72 10.41 1.42 3.82
CA VAL A 72 10.23 1.37 5.27
C VAL A 72 10.46 -0.05 5.80
N GLY A 73 9.99 -1.07 5.08
CA GLY A 73 10.25 -2.47 5.41
C GLY A 73 11.74 -2.78 5.49
N TYR A 74 12.51 -2.35 4.48
CA TYR A 74 13.96 -2.52 4.46
C TYR A 74 14.67 -1.75 5.60
N LEU A 75 14.31 -0.48 5.82
CA LEU A 75 14.97 0.38 6.80
C LEU A 75 14.66 0.01 8.26
N VAL A 76 13.43 -0.39 8.56
CA VAL A 76 12.96 -0.63 9.93
C VAL A 76 13.28 -2.05 10.40
N PHE A 77 13.15 -3.05 9.54
CA PHE A 77 13.33 -4.45 9.92
C PHE A 77 14.75 -4.96 9.65
N GLY A 78 15.55 -4.25 8.84
CA GLY A 78 16.97 -4.55 8.65
C GLY A 78 17.24 -5.95 8.08
N ASP A 79 16.25 -6.57 7.44
CA ASP A 79 16.35 -7.92 6.87
C ASP A 79 17.49 -7.95 5.85
N VAL A 80 18.56 -8.69 6.20
CA VAL A 80 19.76 -8.82 5.38
C VAL A 80 19.37 -9.55 4.11
N ALA A 81 19.42 -8.83 2.99
CA ALA A 81 18.86 -9.25 1.72
C ALA A 81 19.34 -10.64 1.28
N THR A 82 18.47 -11.64 1.45
CA THR A 82 18.63 -12.94 0.78
C THR A 82 18.32 -12.78 -0.72
N LEU A 83 18.82 -13.69 -1.55
CA LEU A 83 18.68 -13.62 -3.02
C LEU A 83 17.23 -13.37 -3.47
N HIS A 84 16.25 -13.92 -2.76
CA HIS A 84 14.82 -13.74 -2.99
C HIS A 84 14.34 -12.31 -2.74
N MET A 85 14.88 -11.63 -1.72
CA MET A 85 14.58 -10.21 -1.42
C MET A 85 15.16 -9.28 -2.49
N LEU A 86 16.34 -9.62 -3.03
CA LEU A 86 16.95 -8.90 -4.14
C LEU A 86 16.10 -8.97 -5.42
N VAL A 87 15.59 -10.16 -5.74
CA VAL A 87 14.67 -10.36 -6.88
C VAL A 87 13.35 -9.61 -6.65
N GLY A 88 12.77 -9.71 -5.46
CA GLY A 88 11.56 -8.95 -5.10
C GLY A 88 11.76 -7.43 -5.18
N GLY A 89 12.87 -6.92 -4.66
CA GLY A 89 13.24 -5.51 -4.72
C GLY A 89 13.44 -5.03 -6.16
N LEU A 90 14.08 -5.83 -7.02
CA LEU A 90 14.25 -5.51 -8.43
C LEU A 90 12.91 -5.39 -9.16
N ILE A 91 11.95 -6.28 -8.87
CA ILE A 91 10.61 -6.24 -9.45
C ILE A 91 9.87 -4.96 -9.02
N VAL A 92 9.96 -4.58 -7.73
CA VAL A 92 9.31 -3.35 -7.23
C VAL A 92 9.94 -2.10 -7.85
N VAL A 93 11.27 -2.03 -7.94
CA VAL A 93 11.97 -0.91 -8.60
C VAL A 93 11.59 -0.83 -10.08
N ALA A 94 11.55 -1.96 -10.79
CA ALA A 94 11.14 -2.01 -12.20
C ALA A 94 9.69 -1.58 -12.40
N ALA A 95 8.77 -2.01 -11.52
CA ALA A 95 7.38 -1.59 -11.54
C ALA A 95 7.24 -0.08 -11.28
N GLY A 96 7.97 0.47 -10.31
CA GLY A 96 7.99 1.90 -10.03
C GLY A 96 8.46 2.74 -11.23
N ILE A 97 9.54 2.31 -11.89
CA ILE A 97 10.07 2.98 -13.10
C ILE A 97 9.05 2.88 -14.25
N PHE A 98 8.45 1.71 -14.47
CA PHE A 98 7.45 1.50 -15.52
C PHE A 98 6.23 2.39 -15.34
N ILE A 99 5.76 2.58 -14.11
CA ILE A 99 4.60 3.42 -13.79
C ILE A 99 4.91 4.89 -14.04
N ILE A 100 6.06 5.40 -13.58
CA ILE A 100 6.49 6.78 -13.85
C ILE A 100 6.56 7.04 -15.36
N TRP A 101 7.08 6.07 -16.11
CA TRP A 101 7.15 6.14 -17.57
C TRP A 101 5.76 6.15 -18.24
N ARG A 102 4.85 5.29 -17.79
CA ARG A 102 3.46 5.22 -18.28
C ARG A 102 2.67 6.49 -17.95
N GLU A 103 2.87 7.05 -16.77
CA GLU A 103 2.15 8.26 -16.34
C GLU A 103 2.65 9.51 -17.06
N ARG A 104 3.96 9.57 -17.38
CA ARG A 104 4.49 10.58 -18.31
C ARG A 104 3.83 10.49 -19.68
N GLN A 105 3.64 9.29 -20.23
CA GLN A 105 2.96 9.09 -21.52
C GLN A 105 1.50 9.58 -21.47
N LEU A 106 0.74 9.19 -20.43
CA LEU A 106 -0.66 9.58 -20.26
C LEU A 106 -0.85 11.08 -19.96
N GLY A 107 0.06 11.70 -19.21
CA GLY A 107 0.06 13.14 -18.95
C GLY A 107 0.33 13.98 -20.20
N LEU A 108 1.17 13.47 -21.11
CA LEU A 108 1.39 14.08 -22.42
C LEU A 108 0.14 14.00 -23.31
N GLU A 109 -0.63 12.91 -23.21
CA GLU A 109 -1.84 12.68 -24.01
C GLU A 109 -3.02 13.59 -23.59
N ARG A 110 -3.18 13.84 -22.28
CA ARG A 110 -4.15 14.82 -21.74
C ARG A 110 -3.83 16.26 -22.14
N THR A 111 -2.55 16.61 -22.22
CA THR A 111 -2.11 17.95 -22.65
C THR A 111 -2.35 18.16 -24.14
N ARG A 112 -2.27 17.08 -24.94
CA ARG A 112 -2.50 17.10 -26.39
C ARG A 112 -3.98 17.23 -26.75
N THR A 113 -4.87 16.55 -26.01
CA THR A 113 -6.33 16.66 -26.19
C THR A 113 -6.88 18.02 -25.80
N ARG A 114 -6.36 18.65 -24.72
CA ARG A 114 -6.75 20.03 -24.34
C ARG A 114 -6.32 21.08 -25.37
N LYS A 115 -5.21 20.88 -26.08
CA LYS A 115 -4.79 21.76 -27.19
C LYS A 115 -5.65 21.60 -28.44
N ALA A 116 -6.25 20.43 -28.65
CA ALA A 116 -7.10 20.16 -29.82
C ALA A 116 -8.54 20.71 -29.68
N SER A 117 -8.98 21.08 -28.48
CA SER A 117 -10.32 21.58 -28.20
C SER A 117 -10.40 23.11 -28.01
N LEU A 118 -9.34 23.86 -28.31
CA LEU A 118 -9.40 25.31 -28.39
C LEU A 118 -9.82 25.66 -29.83
N PRO A 119 -11.06 26.15 -30.06
CA PRO A 119 -11.38 26.77 -31.34
C PRO A 119 -10.52 28.02 -31.46
N GLU A 120 -9.73 28.12 -32.52
CA GLU A 120 -9.26 29.42 -32.99
C GLU A 120 -10.48 30.17 -33.55
N GLY A 121 -10.90 31.24 -32.88
CA GLY A 121 -11.94 32.16 -33.35
C GLY A 121 -13.21 32.16 -32.52
#